data_AF-A0A920PRH7-F1
#
_entry.id   AF-A0A920PRH7-F1
#
_cell.length_a   1.000
_cell.length_b   1.000
_cell.length_c   1.000
_cell.angle_alpha   90.00
_cell.angle_beta   90.00
_cell.angle_gamma   90.00
#
_symmetry.space_group_name_H-M   'P 1'
#
loop_
_entity.id
_entity.type
_entity.pdbx_description
1 polymer ?
#
loop_
_entity_poly.entity_id
_entity_poly.type
_entity_poly.pdbx_seq_one_letter_code
_entity_poly.pdbx_strand_id
1 'polypeptide(L)'
;MGMHNFQRFGPKPTTRRRNDNLGGFNLGGRLLEFDKVREQLVSHAHTVVGAERARAMEPTCDLLEIATRQQETSEARQYLDDGGGLEFGPDQDFREILQRAYLVDCCGRRVVCR
;
A
#
# COMPACT_ATOMS: atom_id res chain seq x y z
N MET A 1 29.97 -10.27 56.39
CA MET A 1 29.53 -11.21 55.34
C MET A 1 28.21 -10.70 54.79
N GLY A 2 28.02 -10.21 53.56
CA GLY A 2 28.77 -10.29 52.31
C GLY A 2 27.83 -10.80 51.20
N MET A 3 27.05 -9.87 50.59
CA MET A 3 26.45 -9.91 49.23
C MET A 3 25.46 -11.10 48.94
N HIS A 4 24.46 -11.04 48.05
CA HIS A 4 24.54 -10.71 46.63
C HIS A 4 23.20 -10.23 46.05
N ASN A 5 23.32 -9.07 45.40
CA ASN A 5 22.38 -8.37 44.54
C ASN A 5 22.17 -9.17 43.23
N PHE A 6 20.93 -9.53 42.92
CA PHE A 6 20.59 -10.26 41.69
C PHE A 6 20.28 -9.28 40.55
N GLN A 7 21.31 -8.56 40.10
CA GLN A 7 21.25 -7.83 38.84
C GLN A 7 21.65 -8.78 37.71
N ARG A 8 20.66 -9.38 37.06
CA ARG A 8 20.83 -10.03 35.75
C ARG A 8 21.09 -8.95 34.68
N PHE A 9 22.32 -8.43 34.64
CA PHE A 9 22.83 -7.73 33.47
C PHE A 9 23.29 -8.78 32.44
N GLY A 10 22.33 -9.38 31.75
CA GLY A 10 22.61 -9.97 30.45
C GLY A 10 22.93 -8.84 29.46
N PRO A 11 23.86 -9.01 28.52
CA PRO A 11 24.06 -8.02 27.47
C PRO A 11 22.72 -7.81 26.77
N LYS A 12 22.24 -6.55 26.72
CA LYS A 12 21.10 -6.20 25.87
C LYS A 12 21.37 -6.79 24.48
N PRO A 13 20.43 -7.53 23.86
CA PRO A 13 20.63 -7.96 22.50
C PRO A 13 20.91 -6.69 21.71
N THR A 14 22.13 -6.58 21.20
CA THR A 14 22.50 -5.55 20.26
C THR A 14 21.50 -5.71 19.13
N THR A 15 20.53 -4.80 19.06
CA THR A 15 19.73 -4.62 17.87
C THR A 15 20.76 -4.44 16.77
N ARG A 16 20.98 -5.49 15.96
CA ARG A 16 21.72 -5.35 14.72
C ARG A 16 20.97 -4.25 14.00
N ARG A 17 21.52 -3.02 13.99
CA ARG A 17 21.11 -2.02 13.02
C ARG A 17 21.38 -2.70 11.69
N ARG A 18 20.31 -3.22 11.09
CA ARG A 18 20.33 -3.61 9.70
C ARG A 18 20.68 -2.31 8.98
N ASN A 19 21.88 -2.24 8.42
CA ASN A 19 22.25 -1.10 7.61
C ASN A 19 21.36 -1.19 6.38
N ASP A 20 20.34 -0.34 6.32
CA ASP A 20 19.39 -0.24 5.21
C ASP A 20 20.08 0.32 3.93
N ASN A 21 21.35 0.69 4.03
CA ASN A 21 22.21 1.17 2.94
C ASN A 21 22.93 0.05 2.15
N LEU A 22 22.47 -1.20 2.22
CA LEU A 22 22.97 -2.24 1.32
C LEU A 22 22.42 -1.93 -0.08
N GLY A 23 23.25 -1.27 -0.91
CA GLY A 23 22.96 -0.82 -2.28
C GLY A 23 22.64 -1.91 -3.31
N GLY A 24 22.00 -3.00 -2.90
CA GLY A 24 21.52 -4.09 -3.73
C GLY A 24 20.00 -4.17 -3.88
N PHE A 25 19.20 -3.47 -3.08
CA PHE A 25 17.73 -3.57 -3.18
C PHE A 25 17.16 -2.96 -4.46
N ASN A 26 17.85 -1.98 -5.07
CA ASN A 26 17.52 -1.48 -6.41
C ASN A 26 17.64 -2.57 -7.50
N LEU A 27 18.54 -3.54 -7.32
CA LEU A 27 18.64 -4.72 -8.19
C LEU A 27 17.55 -5.76 -7.83
N GLY A 28 17.06 -5.74 -6.59
CA GLY A 28 16.02 -6.66 -6.10
C GLY A 28 14.74 -6.60 -6.92
N GLY A 29 14.27 -5.40 -7.29
CA GLY A 29 13.09 -5.25 -8.15
C GLY A 29 13.23 -5.95 -9.51
N ARG A 30 14.43 -5.86 -10.12
CA ARG A 30 14.72 -6.55 -11.39
C ARG A 30 14.92 -8.06 -11.19
N LEU A 31 15.55 -8.47 -10.09
CA LEU A 31 15.80 -9.88 -9.77
C LEU A 31 14.49 -10.63 -9.44
N LEU A 32 13.54 -9.95 -8.81
CA LEU A 32 12.22 -10.48 -8.48
C LEU A 32 11.21 -10.30 -9.61
N GLU A 33 11.64 -9.79 -10.77
CA GLU A 33 10.77 -9.49 -11.92
C GLU A 33 9.53 -8.69 -11.53
N PHE A 34 9.72 -7.67 -10.69
CA PHE A 34 8.64 -6.87 -10.12
C PHE A 34 7.73 -6.27 -11.20
N ASP A 35 8.29 -5.93 -12.36
CA ASP A 35 7.54 -5.46 -13.53
C ASP A 35 6.48 -6.49 -13.99
N LYS A 36 6.79 -7.79 -13.99
CA LYS A 36 5.84 -8.85 -14.35
C LYS A 36 4.74 -9.00 -13.32
N VAL A 37 5.09 -8.92 -12.04
CA VAL A 37 4.10 -8.96 -10.95
C VAL A 37 3.15 -7.76 -11.06
N ARG A 38 3.69 -6.58 -11.40
CA ARG A 38 2.90 -5.38 -11.63
C ARG A 38 1.94 -5.52 -12.82
N GLU A 39 2.40 -6.09 -13.93
CA GLU A 39 1.55 -6.40 -15.08
C GLU A 39 0.41 -7.36 -14.72
N GLN A 40 0.70 -8.40 -13.94
CA GLN A 40 -0.32 -9.33 -13.47
C GLN A 40 -1.34 -8.64 -12.55
N LEU A 41 -0.89 -7.80 -11.61
CA LEU A 41 -1.76 -7.02 -10.74
C LEU A 41 -2.70 -6.10 -11.52
N VAL A 42 -2.20 -5.46 -12.58
CA VAL A 42 -3.01 -4.61 -13.47
C VAL A 42 -4.09 -5.45 -14.18
N SER A 43 -3.76 -6.65 -14.63
CA SER A 43 -4.73 -7.53 -15.30
C SER A 43 -5.85 -8.04 -14.40
N HIS A 44 -5.61 -8.10 -13.08
CA HIS A 44 -6.61 -8.50 -12.08
C HIS A 44 -7.39 -7.33 -11.48
N ALA A 45 -7.06 -6.08 -11.84
CA ALA A 45 -7.78 -4.92 -11.33
C ALA A 45 -9.16 -4.77 -12.01
N HIS A 46 -10.21 -4.73 -11.20
CA HIS A 46 -11.59 -4.55 -11.68
C HIS A 46 -11.94 -3.09 -12.01
N THR A 47 -11.14 -2.12 -11.54
CA THR A 47 -11.39 -0.68 -11.73
C THR A 47 -10.20 0.00 -12.38
N VAL A 48 -10.46 1.05 -13.17
CA VAL A 48 -9.42 1.87 -13.81
C VAL A 48 -8.46 2.45 -12.77
N VAL A 49 -8.98 2.96 -11.64
CA VAL A 49 -8.14 3.51 -10.56
C VAL A 49 -7.29 2.42 -9.91
N GLY A 50 -7.81 1.20 -9.73
CA GLY A 50 -7.03 0.06 -9.25
C GLY A 50 -5.88 -0.29 -10.18
N ALA A 51 -6.15 -0.32 -11.49
CA ALA A 51 -5.13 -0.56 -12.51
C ALA A 51 -4.05 0.54 -12.53
N GLU A 52 -4.44 1.81 -12.42
CA GLU A 52 -3.50 2.94 -12.32
C GLU A 52 -2.62 2.82 -11.06
N ARG A 53 -3.21 2.51 -9.90
CA ARG A 53 -2.48 2.31 -8.64
C ARG A 53 -1.50 1.14 -8.73
N ALA A 54 -1.90 0.04 -9.39
CA ALA A 54 -1.00 -1.08 -9.63
C ALA A 54 0.18 -0.66 -10.52
N ARG A 55 -0.05 0.06 -11.63
CA ARG A 55 1.03 0.56 -12.51
C ARG A 55 2.00 1.52 -11.82
N ALA A 56 1.50 2.36 -10.92
CA ALA A 56 2.32 3.32 -10.19
C ALA A 56 3.03 2.72 -8.96
N MET A 57 2.83 1.42 -8.68
CA MET A 57 3.46 0.78 -7.52
C MET A 57 4.98 0.69 -7.73
N GLU A 58 5.71 1.13 -6.70
CA GLU A 58 7.16 1.03 -6.61
C GLU A 58 7.57 0.24 -5.36
N PRO A 59 8.70 -0.49 -5.41
CA PRO A 59 9.26 -1.15 -4.25
C PRO A 59 9.70 -0.11 -3.21
N THR A 60 9.23 -0.27 -1.97
CA THR A 60 9.59 0.59 -0.85
C THR A 60 10.58 -0.12 0.08
N CYS A 61 11.38 0.66 0.81
CA CYS A 61 12.27 0.17 1.87
C CYS A 61 11.77 0.60 3.27
N ASP A 62 10.66 1.34 3.34
CA ASP A 62 10.08 1.74 4.63
C ASP A 62 9.36 0.56 5.29
N LEU A 63 9.89 0.13 6.44
CA LEU A 63 9.39 -1.08 7.10
C LEU A 63 7.94 -0.95 7.58
N LEU A 64 7.52 0.26 7.98
CA LEU A 64 6.17 0.48 8.44
C LEU A 64 5.19 0.37 7.27
N GLU A 65 5.50 1.02 6.15
CA GLU A 65 4.74 0.95 4.91
C GLU A 65 4.65 -0.48 4.38
N ILE A 66 5.77 -1.23 4.41
CA ILE A 66 5.80 -2.65 4.02
C ILE A 66 4.86 -3.46 4.90
N ALA A 67 4.94 -3.30 6.23
CA ALA A 67 4.11 -4.04 7.17
C ALA A 67 2.62 -3.72 6.98
N THR A 68 2.28 -2.45 6.80
CA THR A 68 0.89 -2.02 6.55
C THR A 68 0.35 -2.63 5.25
N ARG A 69 1.08 -2.51 4.14
CA ARG A 69 0.66 -3.08 2.84
C ARG A 69 0.46 -4.60 2.90
N GLN A 70 1.34 -5.32 3.62
CA GLN A 70 1.23 -6.76 3.80
C GLN A 70 0.03 -7.15 4.67
N GLN A 71 -0.25 -6.38 5.72
CA GLN A 71 -1.40 -6.60 6.59
C GLN A 71 -2.71 -6.42 5.80
N GLU A 72 -2.86 -5.31 5.08
CA GLU A 72 -4.04 -5.02 4.24
C GLU A 72 -4.28 -6.14 3.21
N THR A 73 -3.19 -6.62 2.58
CA THR A 73 -3.28 -7.72 1.60
C THR A 73 -3.71 -9.03 2.25
N SER A 74 -3.23 -9.31 3.46
CA SER A 74 -3.59 -10.52 4.20
C SER A 74 -5.06 -10.52 4.62
N GLU A 75 -5.57 -9.37 5.07
CA GLU A 75 -6.99 -9.17 5.41
C GLU A 75 -7.87 -9.32 4.17
N ALA A 76 -7.49 -8.70 3.05
CA ALA A 76 -8.22 -8.83 1.78
C ALA A 76 -8.25 -10.28 1.29
N ARG A 77 -7.14 -11.02 1.42
CA ARG A 77 -7.09 -12.45 1.08
C ARG A 77 -8.02 -13.27 1.98
N GLN A 78 -7.97 -13.05 3.29
CA GLN A 78 -8.85 -13.75 4.22
C GLN A 78 -10.32 -13.50 3.88
N TYR A 79 -10.68 -12.26 3.55
CA TYR A 79 -12.04 -11.92 3.13
C TYR A 79 -12.49 -12.70 1.88
N LEU A 80 -11.60 -12.88 0.90
CA LEU A 80 -11.88 -13.70 -0.28
C LEU A 80 -12.02 -15.19 0.06
N ASP A 81 -11.14 -15.71 0.93
CA ASP A 81 -11.16 -17.12 1.38
C ASP A 81 -12.45 -17.43 2.17
N ASP A 82 -12.98 -16.47 2.92
CA ASP A 82 -14.24 -16.57 3.65
C ASP A 82 -15.49 -16.47 2.74
N GLY A 83 -15.31 -16.37 1.42
CA GLY A 83 -16.40 -16.31 0.44
C GLY A 83 -16.98 -14.91 0.25
N GLY A 84 -16.28 -13.87 0.72
CA GLY A 84 -16.67 -12.49 0.51
C GLY A 84 -16.59 -12.09 -0.97
N GLY A 85 -17.74 -11.79 -1.57
CA GLY A 85 -17.80 -11.19 -2.90
C GLY A 85 -17.50 -9.69 -2.79
N LEU A 86 -16.33 -9.27 -3.28
CA LEU A 86 -16.05 -7.86 -3.50
C LEU A 86 -16.71 -7.42 -4.81
N GLU A 87 -17.90 -6.82 -4.72
CA GLU A 87 -18.47 -6.08 -5.82
C GLU A 87 -17.79 -4.72 -5.89
N PHE A 88 -16.73 -4.67 -6.69
CA PHE A 88 -16.21 -3.38 -7.14
C PHE A 88 -17.24 -2.79 -8.11
N GLY A 89 -17.50 -1.49 -7.97
CA GLY A 89 -18.39 -0.77 -8.87
C GLY A 89 -17.95 -0.91 -10.34
N PRO A 90 -18.70 -0.31 -11.27
CA PRO A 90 -18.43 -0.41 -12.70
C PRO A 90 -16.96 -0.09 -13.02
N ASP A 91 -16.42 -0.75 -14.05
CA ASP A 91 -15.07 -0.51 -14.55
C ASP A 91 -14.90 0.90 -15.18
N GLN A 92 -15.97 1.69 -15.22
CA GLN A 92 -15.98 3.03 -15.78
C GLN A 92 -15.23 4.06 -14.93
N ASP A 93 -14.53 4.97 -15.59
CA ASP A 93 -13.87 6.10 -14.94
C ASP A 93 -14.89 7.18 -14.53
N PHE A 94 -15.10 7.31 -13.23
CA PHE A 94 -16.02 8.31 -12.67
C PHE A 94 -15.43 9.71 -12.56
N ARG A 95 -14.12 9.91 -12.81
CA ARG A 95 -13.46 11.21 -12.58
C ARG A 95 -14.10 12.33 -13.39
N GLU A 96 -14.45 12.08 -14.64
CA GLU A 96 -15.12 13.08 -15.49
C GLU A 96 -16.53 13.40 -14.97
N ILE A 97 -17.28 12.39 -14.53
CA ILE A 97 -18.63 12.55 -13.98
C ILE A 97 -18.56 13.34 -12.66
N LEU A 98 -17.58 13.03 -11.80
CA LEU A 98 -17.34 13.74 -10.54
C LEU A 98 -16.90 15.18 -10.79
N GLN A 99 -16.05 15.44 -11.79
CA GLN A 99 -15.66 16.79 -12.19
C GLN A 99 -16.87 17.59 -12.69
N ARG A 100 -17.73 16.98 -13.52
CA ARG A 100 -18.98 17.61 -13.98
C ARG A 100 -19.93 17.89 -12.82
N ALA A 101 -20.09 16.94 -11.89
CA ALA A 101 -20.92 17.12 -10.70
C ALA A 101 -20.39 18.26 -9.82
N TYR A 102 -19.06 18.32 -9.60
CA TYR A 102 -18.42 19.40 -8.85
C TYR A 102 -18.63 20.77 -9.51
N LEU A 103 -18.51 20.87 -10.84
CA LEU A 103 -18.79 22.11 -11.58
C LEU A 103 -20.27 22.53 -11.49
N VAL A 104 -21.20 21.58 -11.58
CA VAL A 104 -22.65 21.84 -11.45
C VAL A 104 -23.00 22.27 -10.02
N ASP A 105 -22.41 21.67 -9.00
CA ASP A 105 -22.63 22.06 -7.59
C ASP A 105 -22.01 23.43 -7.27
N CYS A 106 -20.84 23.75 -7.86
CA CYS A 106 -20.26 25.09 -7.77
C CYS A 106 -21.13 26.14 -8.49
N CYS A 107 -21.75 25.81 -9.63
CA CYS A 107 -22.70 26.70 -10.29
C CYS A 107 -24.10 26.72 -9.64
N GLY A 108 -24.47 25.70 -8.87
CA GLY A 108 -25.78 25.55 -8.24
C GLY A 108 -25.94 26.31 -6.92
N ARG A 109 -24.85 26.78 -6.31
CA ARG A 109 -24.90 27.57 -5.07
C ARG A 109 -24.30 28.97 -5.28
N ARG A 110 -25.15 29.82 -5.87
CA ARG A 110 -25.28 31.29 -5.72
C ARG A 110 -24.79 32.19 -6.89
N VAL A 111 -25.74 33.06 -7.27
CA VAL A 111 -25.66 34.41 -7.87
C VAL A 111 -25.28 34.57 -9.35
N VAL A 112 -26.29 35.01 -10.13
CA VAL A 112 -26.25 36.04 -11.18
C VAL A 112 -24.85 36.52 -11.56
N CYS A 113 -24.34 36.06 -12.71
CA CYS A 113 -23.37 36.83 -13.48
C CYS A 113 -24.15 37.75 -14.42
N ARG A 114 -24.32 39.01 -14.01
CA ARG A 114 -24.69 40.14 -14.88
C ARG A 114 -23.55 41.14 -14.83
#